data_AF-A0A1A2Z7L3-F1
#
_entry.id   AF-A0A1A2Z7L3-F1
#
_cell.length_a   1.000
_cell.length_b   1.000
_cell.length_c   1.000
_cell.angle_alpha   90.00
_cell.angle_beta   90.00
_cell.angle_gamma   90.00
#
_symmetry.space_group_name_H-M   'P 1'
#
loop_
_entity.id
_entity.type
_entity.pdbx_description
1 polymer ?
#
loop_
_entity_poly.entity_id
_entity_poly.type
_entity_poly.pdbx_seq_one_letter_code
_entity_poly.pdbx_strand_id
1 'polypeptide(L)'
;MAVKAPDTSRYLEVERKFDVVESTSSPSFGGITAIVRVDGPPAQTLDAVYFDTPERDLATKGITLRRRTGGTDAGWHLKLPAGPDARTEVRASLDAAGNGDGVPADLVDVVLGIVRDRPLRPVARISTTRKVHLLHGADGVLAEFCDDRVTARLADESAGEQRWREWELELVGSDAPADIALLDRLSNRLLGAGATPARHVSKLARALNGVVPLHDSPPRTANPVHRAVAEQIDELLVWDRAVRADAPDAVHQMRVTTRKIRSLLRATPDSFGLTDNAWILDELRELGRVLGTARDAEVLAERYQQALDSLPPHLVRGRVRERLVDDAQRQYRKGLARSLIALRSQRYFRLLDALEAVVAEPTARADQPSAPVTIEAAYKRVRKASKRAADASEEDRDDALHGVRKKTKRLRYTATATGAGKISERAKAIQTLLGDHQDSVVSRSHLQQQAAAAHAAGEDTFTYGLLYQQEAELAQRRREQLDKALRKLDKAARKTLR
;
A
#
# COMPACT_ATOMS: atom_id res chain seq x y z
N MET A 1 14.84 12.45 -18.63
CA MET A 1 15.60 13.05 -17.51
C MET A 1 15.69 12.02 -16.40
N ALA A 2 16.90 11.74 -15.89
CA ALA A 2 17.05 10.84 -14.75
C ALA A 2 16.28 11.44 -13.57
N VAL A 3 15.38 10.65 -12.97
CA VAL A 3 14.70 11.04 -11.74
C VAL A 3 15.78 11.13 -10.67
N LYS A 4 16.14 12.35 -10.26
CA LYS A 4 17.06 12.59 -9.15
C LYS A 4 16.47 11.89 -7.92
N ALA A 5 17.28 11.12 -7.20
CA ALA A 5 16.82 10.48 -5.96
C ALA A 5 16.32 11.59 -5.02
N PRO A 6 15.16 11.39 -4.36
CA PRO A 6 14.57 12.43 -3.51
C PRO A 6 15.51 12.72 -2.33
N ASP A 7 15.67 14.00 -2.00
CA ASP A 7 16.51 14.47 -0.87
C ASP A 7 15.77 14.32 0.46
N THR A 8 15.16 13.15 0.65
CA THR A 8 14.26 12.85 1.76
C THR A 8 14.70 11.58 2.47
N SER A 9 14.61 11.58 3.79
CA SER A 9 14.84 10.38 4.62
C SER A 9 13.52 9.88 5.21
N ARG A 10 13.43 8.58 5.45
CA ARG A 10 12.20 7.93 5.97
C ARG A 10 12.51 7.16 7.25
N TYR A 11 11.64 7.30 8.24
CA TYR A 11 11.75 6.66 9.55
C TYR A 11 10.41 6.06 9.96
N LEU A 12 10.43 4.92 10.63
CA LEU A 12 9.28 4.39 11.34
C LEU A 12 9.34 4.90 12.78
N GLU A 13 8.30 5.61 13.19
CA GLU A 13 8.13 6.08 14.56
C GLU A 13 7.03 5.25 15.23
N VAL A 14 7.28 4.80 16.45
CA VAL A 14 6.28 4.15 17.30
C VAL A 14 6.09 5.01 18.54
N GLU A 15 4.95 5.70 18.62
CA GLU A 15 4.70 6.73 19.61
C GLU A 15 3.30 6.61 20.24
N ARG A 16 3.19 7.01 21.52
CA ARG A 16 1.91 7.23 22.21
C ARG A 16 1.86 8.63 22.80
N LYS A 17 0.68 9.24 22.74
CA LYS A 17 0.43 10.60 23.22
C LYS A 17 -0.56 10.59 24.36
N PHE A 18 -0.37 11.50 25.31
CA PHE A 18 -1.18 11.59 26.51
C PHE A 18 -1.57 13.04 26.80
N ASP A 19 -2.80 13.23 27.23
CA ASP A 19 -3.32 14.49 27.75
C ASP A 19 -2.99 14.61 29.25
N VAL A 20 -2.51 15.79 29.66
CA VAL A 20 -2.23 16.12 31.05
C VAL A 20 -2.71 17.53 31.38
N VAL A 21 -3.02 17.77 32.66
CA VAL A 21 -3.29 19.13 33.15
C VAL A 21 -1.98 19.80 33.56
N GLU A 22 -1.99 21.13 33.67
CA GLU A 22 -0.77 21.88 34.02
C GLU A 22 -0.21 21.49 35.39
N SER A 23 -1.08 21.10 36.33
CA SER A 23 -0.70 20.67 37.68
C SER A 23 -0.18 19.23 37.76
N THR A 24 -0.25 18.42 36.69
CA THR A 24 0.22 17.03 36.72
C THR A 24 1.75 16.98 36.93
N SER A 25 2.23 16.27 37.94
CA SER A 25 3.66 16.11 38.17
C SER A 25 4.31 15.25 37.07
N SER A 26 5.54 15.58 36.66
CA SER A 26 6.27 14.72 35.71
C SER A 26 6.49 13.32 36.30
N PRO A 27 6.36 12.26 35.50
CA PRO A 27 6.49 10.89 35.98
C PRO A 27 7.96 10.59 36.33
N SER A 28 8.17 9.70 37.30
CA SER A 28 9.48 9.09 37.52
C SER A 28 9.56 7.77 36.77
N PHE A 29 10.64 7.61 36.02
CA PHE A 29 10.97 6.36 35.30
C PHE A 29 11.90 5.44 36.10
N GLY A 30 12.31 5.85 37.31
CA GLY A 30 13.10 5.02 38.20
C GLY A 30 12.37 3.74 38.62
N GLY A 31 13.11 2.64 38.77
CA GLY A 31 12.57 1.35 39.19
C GLY A 31 11.88 0.53 38.09
N ILE A 32 11.89 1.00 36.84
CA ILE A 32 11.54 0.17 35.68
C ILE A 32 12.80 -0.62 35.30
N THR A 33 12.76 -1.95 35.42
CA THR A 33 13.94 -2.84 35.24
C THR A 33 14.69 -2.63 33.92
N ALA A 34 13.98 -2.23 32.86
CA ALA A 34 14.58 -1.99 31.54
C ALA A 34 15.34 -0.65 31.44
N ILE A 35 15.14 0.28 32.37
CA ILE A 35 15.73 1.62 32.35
C ILE A 35 16.85 1.69 33.38
N VAL A 36 18.06 1.90 32.88
CA VAL A 36 19.28 1.98 33.68
C VAL A 36 19.65 3.43 33.97
N ARG A 37 19.34 4.35 33.05
CA ARG A 37 19.63 5.78 33.18
C ARG A 37 18.56 6.64 32.52
N VAL A 38 18.34 7.83 33.06
CA VAL A 38 17.48 8.86 32.46
C VAL A 38 18.28 10.13 32.31
N ASP A 39 18.40 10.63 31.08
CA ASP A 39 19.09 11.89 30.79
C ASP A 39 18.07 12.96 30.38
N GLY A 40 18.24 14.18 30.90
CA GLY A 40 17.41 15.33 30.56
C GLY A 40 18.22 16.37 29.80
N PRO A 41 18.32 16.31 28.46
CA PRO A 41 18.96 17.38 27.70
C PRO A 41 18.20 18.71 27.88
N PRO A 42 18.82 19.86 27.53
CA PRO A 42 18.17 21.16 27.67
C PRO A 42 16.82 21.21 26.96
N ALA A 43 15.88 21.94 27.56
CA ALA A 43 14.57 22.18 26.95
C ALA A 43 14.72 22.84 25.57
N GLN A 44 13.89 22.41 24.63
CA GLN A 44 13.91 22.88 23.26
C GLN A 44 12.70 23.77 22.99
N THR A 45 12.91 24.83 22.21
CA THR A 45 11.81 25.63 21.64
C THR A 45 11.66 25.27 20.18
N LEU A 46 10.48 24.78 19.82
CA LEU A 46 10.13 24.34 18.48
C LEU A 46 9.06 25.26 17.92
N ASP A 47 9.19 25.69 16.68
CA ASP A 47 8.17 26.48 15.97
C ASP A 47 7.86 25.80 14.63
N ALA A 48 6.61 25.37 14.46
CA ALA A 48 6.17 24.60 13.32
C ALA A 48 4.99 25.26 12.60
N VAL A 49 5.12 25.46 11.29
CA VAL A 49 4.03 25.84 10.39
C VAL A 49 3.51 24.58 9.71
N TYR A 50 2.22 24.32 9.86
CA TYR A 50 1.52 23.17 9.29
C TYR A 50 0.82 23.55 7.99
N PHE A 51 0.86 22.63 7.03
CA PHE A 51 0.31 22.81 5.68
C PHE A 51 -0.75 21.77 5.39
N ASP A 52 -1.86 22.20 4.79
CA ASP A 52 -2.94 21.34 4.31
C ASP A 52 -3.68 22.03 3.16
N THR A 53 -4.61 21.33 2.53
CA THR A 53 -5.57 21.93 1.59
C THR A 53 -6.61 22.76 2.35
N PRO A 54 -7.35 23.66 1.67
CA PRO A 54 -8.45 24.41 2.31
C PRO A 54 -9.48 23.50 3.00
N GLU A 55 -9.74 22.33 2.40
CA GLU A 55 -10.67 21.31 2.90
C GLU A 55 -10.05 20.36 3.93
N ARG A 56 -8.75 20.53 4.27
CA ARG A 56 -8.02 19.75 5.28
C ARG A 56 -7.91 18.26 4.93
N ASP A 57 -7.61 17.96 3.66
CA ASP A 57 -7.56 16.59 3.13
C ASP A 57 -6.50 15.73 3.81
N LEU A 58 -5.35 16.30 4.18
CA LEU A 58 -4.30 15.57 4.88
C LEU A 58 -4.75 15.25 6.30
N ALA A 59 -5.21 16.26 7.05
CA ALA A 59 -5.64 16.09 8.44
C ALA A 59 -6.79 15.07 8.56
N THR A 60 -7.75 15.09 7.62
CA THR A 60 -8.88 14.14 7.59
C THR A 60 -8.42 12.69 7.41
N LYS A 61 -7.26 12.47 6.80
CA LYS A 61 -6.62 11.16 6.66
C LYS A 61 -5.53 10.90 7.72
N GLY A 62 -5.48 11.71 8.77
CA GLY A 62 -4.49 11.60 9.85
C GLY A 62 -3.06 11.93 9.44
N ILE A 63 -2.85 12.57 8.28
CA ILE A 63 -1.54 12.97 7.77
C ILE A 63 -1.23 14.38 8.23
N THR A 64 0.03 14.64 8.62
CA THR A 64 0.49 15.99 8.95
C THR A 64 1.72 16.35 8.17
N LEU A 65 1.71 17.51 7.52
CA LEU A 65 2.85 18.10 6.84
C LEU A 65 3.20 19.41 7.55
N ARG A 66 4.46 19.56 7.95
CA ARG A 66 4.93 20.77 8.64
C ARG A 66 6.35 21.16 8.26
N ARG A 67 6.63 22.45 8.31
CA ARG A 67 7.98 23.01 8.37
C ARG A 67 8.25 23.40 9.81
N ARG A 68 9.29 22.83 10.43
CA ARG A 68 9.68 23.10 11.81
C ARG A 68 11.05 23.73 11.89
N THR A 69 11.18 24.73 12.75
CA THR A 69 12.44 25.38 13.13
C THR A 69 12.67 25.25 14.63
N GLY A 70 13.93 25.33 15.05
CA GLY A 70 14.34 25.05 16.43
C GLY A 70 14.44 23.55 16.73
N GLY A 71 15.10 23.22 17.85
CA GLY A 71 15.41 21.84 18.23
C GLY A 71 16.54 21.21 17.40
N THR A 72 16.77 19.91 17.63
CA THR A 72 17.82 19.13 16.95
C THR A 72 17.39 18.60 15.58
N ASP A 73 16.11 18.67 15.25
CA ASP A 73 15.48 18.07 14.08
C ASP A 73 14.71 19.10 13.25
N ALA A 74 15.28 20.30 13.09
CA ALA A 74 14.73 21.33 12.22
C ALA A 74 14.70 20.87 10.75
N GLY A 75 13.57 21.07 10.09
CA GLY A 75 13.33 20.53 8.75
C GLY A 75 11.86 20.49 8.38
N TRP A 76 11.58 19.88 7.24
CA TRP A 76 10.23 19.51 6.84
C TRP A 76 9.92 18.10 7.30
N HIS A 77 8.70 17.90 7.79
CA HIS A 77 8.23 16.65 8.37
C HIS A 77 6.86 16.31 7.79
N LEU A 78 6.78 15.16 7.12
CA LEU A 78 5.54 14.57 6.65
C LEU A 78 5.30 13.27 7.41
N LYS A 79 4.32 13.25 8.31
CA LYS A 79 3.95 12.05 9.07
C LYS A 79 2.75 11.35 8.44
N LEU A 80 2.94 10.10 8.03
CA LEU A 80 1.94 9.22 7.42
C LEU A 80 1.48 8.14 8.42
N PRO A 81 0.19 7.75 8.44
CA PRO A 81 -0.25 6.59 9.22
C PRO A 81 0.42 5.29 8.75
N ALA A 82 0.94 4.49 9.68
CA ALA A 82 1.54 3.17 9.42
C ALA A 82 1.00 2.04 10.34
N GLY A 83 0.13 2.38 11.29
CA GLY A 83 -0.52 1.46 12.21
C GLY A 83 -1.21 2.24 13.34
N PRO A 84 -1.78 1.57 14.35
CA PRO A 84 -2.44 2.23 15.47
C PRO A 84 -1.51 3.15 16.27
N ASP A 85 -0.31 2.65 16.59
CA ASP A 85 0.74 3.36 17.35
C ASP A 85 1.95 3.73 16.47
N ALA A 86 1.88 3.47 15.16
CA ALA A 86 3.01 3.59 14.25
C ALA A 86 2.76 4.62 13.14
N ARG A 87 3.78 5.44 12.86
CA ARG A 87 3.76 6.45 11.80
C ARG A 87 5.04 6.36 10.98
N THR A 88 4.93 6.53 9.67
CA THR A 88 6.10 6.74 8.81
C THR A 88 6.34 8.24 8.70
N GLU A 89 7.50 8.72 9.15
CA GLU A 89 7.91 10.10 8.95
C GLU A 89 8.86 10.23 7.76
N VAL A 90 8.53 11.12 6.83
CA VAL A 90 9.39 11.52 5.72
C VAL A 90 9.94 12.92 6.02
N ARG A 91 11.27 13.05 6.11
CA ARG A 91 11.95 14.29 6.42
C ARG A 91 12.64 14.88 5.20
N ALA A 92 12.69 16.20 5.11
CA ALA A 92 13.55 16.94 4.18
C ALA A 92 14.22 18.12 4.89
N SER A 93 15.38 18.56 4.43
CA SER A 93 16.09 19.71 5.00
C SER A 93 15.32 21.02 4.78
N LEU A 94 15.61 22.06 5.58
CA LEU A 94 14.91 23.35 5.48
C LEU A 94 15.08 24.02 4.10
N ASP A 95 16.20 23.78 3.43
CA ASP A 95 16.56 24.29 2.11
C ASP A 95 16.02 23.42 0.96
N ALA A 96 15.33 22.30 1.25
CA ALA A 96 14.78 21.40 0.23
C ALA A 96 13.72 22.06 -0.69
N ALA A 97 13.11 23.17 -0.26
CA ALA A 97 12.21 23.97 -1.10
C ALA A 97 12.94 24.92 -2.08
N GLY A 98 14.27 24.98 -2.01
CA GLY A 98 15.08 25.97 -2.72
C GLY A 98 14.83 27.39 -2.21
N ASN A 99 14.82 28.37 -3.12
CA ASN A 99 14.56 29.79 -2.82
C ASN A 99 13.06 30.12 -2.65
N GLY A 100 12.18 29.13 -2.62
CA GLY A 100 10.73 29.33 -2.50
C GLY A 100 10.22 29.06 -1.10
N ASP A 101 9.18 29.79 -0.68
CA ASP A 101 8.45 29.59 0.59
C ASP A 101 7.43 28.42 0.53
N GLY A 102 7.51 27.59 -0.51
CA GLY A 102 6.57 26.48 -0.77
C GLY A 102 6.98 25.16 -0.12
N VAL A 103 6.04 24.20 -0.11
CA VAL A 103 6.33 22.83 0.31
C VAL A 103 7.28 22.17 -0.71
N PRO A 104 8.34 21.45 -0.28
CA PRO A 104 9.23 20.72 -1.18
C PRO A 104 8.47 19.76 -2.09
N ALA A 105 8.76 19.79 -3.40
CA ALA A 105 8.06 18.98 -4.40
C ALA A 105 8.12 17.47 -4.10
N ASP A 106 9.22 16.99 -3.55
CA ASP A 106 9.39 15.58 -3.16
C ASP A 106 8.42 15.17 -2.05
N LEU A 107 8.11 16.05 -1.09
CA LEU A 107 7.11 15.79 -0.05
C LEU A 107 5.69 15.89 -0.59
N VAL A 108 5.43 16.84 -1.50
CA VAL A 108 4.13 16.94 -2.18
C VAL A 108 3.86 15.68 -2.98
N ASP A 109 4.86 15.15 -3.70
CA ASP A 109 4.71 13.93 -4.50
C ASP A 109 4.23 12.75 -3.64
N VAL A 110 4.76 12.61 -2.42
CA VAL A 110 4.35 11.54 -1.49
C VAL A 110 2.85 11.59 -1.15
N VAL A 111 2.21 12.77 -1.11
CA VAL A 111 0.78 12.91 -0.79
C VAL A 111 -0.08 13.29 -1.99
N LEU A 112 0.47 13.25 -3.21
CA LEU A 112 -0.17 13.81 -4.39
C LEU A 112 -1.49 13.14 -4.75
N GLY A 113 -1.65 11.83 -4.49
CA GLY A 113 -2.94 11.15 -4.67
C GLY A 113 -4.06 11.67 -3.76
N ILE A 114 -3.70 12.33 -2.65
CA ILE A 114 -4.64 12.92 -1.68
C ILE A 114 -4.92 14.38 -2.03
N VAL A 115 -3.86 15.20 -2.14
CA VAL A 115 -4.02 16.64 -2.37
C VAL A 115 -4.41 16.96 -3.80
N ARG A 116 -4.00 16.13 -4.77
CA ARG A 116 -4.28 16.28 -6.21
C ARG A 116 -3.77 17.63 -6.72
N ASP A 117 -4.66 18.44 -7.29
CA ASP A 117 -4.42 19.80 -7.78
C ASP A 117 -4.76 20.88 -6.74
N ARG A 118 -5.21 20.50 -5.54
CA ARG A 118 -5.53 21.45 -4.47
C ARG A 118 -4.26 22.00 -3.83
N PRO A 119 -4.16 23.33 -3.65
CA PRO A 119 -2.94 23.95 -3.14
C PRO A 119 -2.75 23.66 -1.65
N LEU A 120 -1.54 23.30 -1.26
CA LEU A 120 -1.12 23.25 0.14
C LEU A 120 -0.83 24.66 0.64
N ARG A 121 -1.51 25.07 1.71
CA ARG A 121 -1.36 26.39 2.34
C ARG A 121 -1.11 26.24 3.84
N PRO A 122 -0.46 27.22 4.49
CA PRO A 122 -0.38 27.26 5.95
C PRO A 122 -1.78 27.22 6.57
N VAL A 123 -2.03 26.28 7.48
CA VAL A 123 -3.31 26.12 8.19
C VAL A 123 -3.20 26.36 9.69
N ALA A 124 -2.01 26.18 10.26
CA ALA A 124 -1.75 26.45 11.66
C ALA A 124 -0.26 26.73 11.91
N ARG A 125 0.04 27.53 12.93
CA ARG A 125 1.36 27.67 13.52
C ARG A 125 1.31 27.17 14.95
N ILE A 126 2.21 26.26 15.30
CA ILE A 126 2.28 25.63 16.62
C ILE A 126 3.68 25.84 17.17
N SER A 127 3.78 26.52 18.31
CA SER A 127 5.01 26.69 19.07
C SER A 127 4.98 25.76 20.28
N THR A 128 6.06 25.00 20.49
CA THR A 128 6.16 24.01 21.58
C THR A 128 7.43 24.27 22.39
N THR A 129 7.29 24.38 23.71
CA THR A 129 8.41 24.24 24.64
C THR A 129 8.46 22.79 25.11
N ARG A 130 9.47 22.05 24.66
CA ARG A 130 9.62 20.62 24.88
C ARG A 130 10.71 20.33 25.90
N LYS A 131 10.36 19.61 26.97
CA LYS A 131 11.34 18.99 27.88
C LYS A 131 11.48 17.52 27.50
N VAL A 132 12.70 17.10 27.19
CA VAL A 132 13.00 15.74 26.75
C VAL A 132 13.65 14.96 27.89
N HIS A 133 13.26 13.70 28.04
CA HIS A 133 13.91 12.71 28.88
C HIS A 133 14.26 11.48 28.04
N LEU A 134 15.55 11.23 27.86
CA LEU A 134 16.05 10.04 27.16
C LEU A 134 16.12 8.88 28.16
N LEU A 135 15.41 7.79 27.85
CA LEU A 135 15.33 6.59 28.68
C LEU A 135 16.33 5.55 28.15
N HIS A 136 17.44 5.38 28.87
CA HIS A 136 18.52 4.48 28.46
C HIS A 136 18.35 3.09 29.07
N GLY A 137 18.49 2.08 28.22
CA GLY A 137 18.72 0.68 28.60
C GLY A 137 20.21 0.37 28.70
N ALA A 138 20.54 -0.92 28.74
CA ALA A 138 21.93 -1.38 28.77
C ALA A 138 22.69 -1.06 27.47
N ASP A 139 22.02 -1.17 26.32
CA ASP A 139 22.64 -1.12 24.99
C ASP A 139 22.41 0.20 24.25
N GLY A 140 21.75 1.19 24.85
CA GLY A 140 21.46 2.49 24.21
C GLY A 140 20.19 3.17 24.71
N VAL A 141 19.74 4.18 23.98
CA VAL A 141 18.43 4.82 24.23
C VAL A 141 17.34 3.86 23.77
N LEU A 142 16.39 3.57 24.65
CA LEU A 142 15.23 2.73 24.33
C LEU A 142 14.00 3.55 23.95
N ALA A 143 13.83 4.71 24.59
CA ALA A 143 12.67 5.56 24.39
C ALA A 143 12.98 7.02 24.72
N GLU A 144 12.22 7.92 24.12
CA GLU A 144 12.20 9.34 24.40
C GLU A 144 10.83 9.71 25.02
N PHE A 145 10.87 10.35 26.19
CA PHE A 145 9.69 10.95 26.80
C PHE A 145 9.75 12.47 26.67
N CYS A 146 8.72 13.07 26.11
CA CYS A 146 8.59 14.51 25.92
C CYS A 146 7.45 15.07 26.78
N ASP A 147 7.73 16.13 27.54
CA ASP A 147 6.73 16.97 28.21
C ASP A 147 6.62 18.31 27.47
N ASP A 148 5.52 18.45 26.72
CA ASP A 148 5.30 19.55 25.78
C ASP A 148 4.29 20.55 26.34
N ARG A 149 4.71 21.82 26.39
CA ARG A 149 3.79 22.96 26.52
C ARG A 149 3.58 23.57 25.14
N VAL A 150 2.35 23.52 24.67
CA VAL A 150 2.01 23.83 23.28
C VAL A 150 1.13 25.07 23.22
N THR A 151 1.42 25.93 22.27
CA THR A 151 0.59 27.06 21.88
C THR A 151 0.32 26.96 20.38
N ALA A 152 -0.95 26.97 19.98
CA ALA A 152 -1.37 26.86 18.59
C ALA A 152 -2.22 28.06 18.17
N ARG A 153 -1.98 28.53 16.94
CA ARG A 153 -2.78 29.55 16.25
C ARG A 153 -3.17 29.00 14.89
N LEU A 154 -4.46 29.01 14.57
CA LEU A 154 -4.92 28.66 13.24
C LEU A 154 -4.68 29.82 12.27
N ALA A 155 -4.64 29.53 10.97
CA ALA A 155 -4.58 30.56 9.94
C ALA A 155 -5.84 31.44 9.93
N ASP A 156 -6.98 30.89 10.37
CA ASP A 156 -8.19 31.65 10.67
C ASP A 156 -8.06 32.31 12.04
N GLU A 157 -7.81 33.62 12.06
CA GLU A 157 -7.59 34.40 13.28
C GLU A 157 -8.83 34.45 14.19
N SER A 158 -10.03 34.15 13.67
CA SER A 158 -11.27 34.14 14.46
C SER A 158 -11.32 33.01 15.49
N ALA A 159 -10.53 31.94 15.29
CA ALA A 159 -10.48 30.79 16.18
C ALA A 159 -9.71 31.03 17.50
N GLY A 160 -8.97 32.13 17.60
CA GLY A 160 -8.16 32.48 18.77
C GLY A 160 -6.95 31.57 19.01
N GLU A 161 -6.19 31.87 20.06
CA GLU A 161 -5.03 31.08 20.48
C GLU A 161 -5.45 29.94 21.42
N GLN A 162 -4.93 28.75 21.18
CA GLN A 162 -5.14 27.57 22.03
C GLN A 162 -3.84 27.21 22.75
N ARG A 163 -3.95 26.80 24.02
CA ARG A 163 -2.82 26.35 24.83
C ARG A 163 -3.15 25.04 25.53
N TRP A 164 -2.18 24.15 25.59
CA TRP A 164 -2.31 22.90 26.34
C TRP A 164 -0.95 22.33 26.72
N ARG A 165 -0.98 21.31 27.56
CA ARG A 165 0.16 20.47 27.91
C ARG A 165 -0.11 19.03 27.51
N GLU A 166 0.87 18.36 26.92
CA GLU A 166 0.76 16.96 26.52
C GLU A 166 2.08 16.23 26.73
N TRP A 167 1.99 14.92 26.92
CA TRP A 167 3.16 14.05 26.98
C TRP A 167 3.21 13.16 25.74
N GLU A 168 4.42 13.00 25.18
CA GLU A 168 4.67 12.05 24.10
C GLU A 168 5.71 11.03 24.56
N LEU A 169 5.50 9.77 24.20
CA LEU A 169 6.41 8.67 24.47
C LEU A 169 6.71 7.96 23.17
N GLU A 170 7.95 8.01 22.72
CA GLU A 170 8.41 7.45 21.45
C GLU A 170 9.50 6.40 21.68
N LEU A 171 9.43 5.26 20.98
CA LEU A 171 10.48 4.25 21.02
C LEU A 171 11.60 4.57 20.03
N VAL A 172 12.84 4.31 20.43
CA VAL A 172 14.00 4.47 19.55
C VAL A 172 14.37 3.12 18.94
N GLY A 173 14.41 3.05 17.60
CA GLY A 173 14.89 1.87 16.86
C GLY A 173 13.94 0.66 16.88
N SER A 174 12.63 0.87 16.89
CA SER A 174 11.64 -0.19 17.07
C SER A 174 11.44 -1.06 15.82
N ASP A 175 11.75 -2.35 15.92
CA ASP A 175 11.41 -3.38 14.92
C ASP A 175 10.97 -4.71 15.57
N ALA A 176 10.93 -4.82 16.91
CA ALA A 176 10.74 -6.09 17.62
C ALA A 176 9.46 -6.14 18.50
N PRO A 177 8.83 -7.33 18.69
CA PRO A 177 7.71 -7.51 19.62
C PRO A 177 8.00 -7.10 21.07
N ALA A 178 9.26 -7.11 21.50
CA ALA A 178 9.70 -6.66 22.82
C ALA A 178 9.49 -5.15 23.05
N ASP A 179 9.46 -4.37 21.97
CA ASP A 179 9.36 -2.91 21.97
C ASP A 179 7.95 -2.45 22.38
N ILE A 180 6.92 -3.20 21.97
CA ILE A 180 5.52 -2.95 22.36
C ILE A 180 5.31 -3.18 23.87
N ALA A 181 5.86 -4.27 24.42
CA ALA A 181 5.74 -4.56 25.86
C ALA A 181 6.50 -3.53 26.72
N LEU A 182 7.58 -2.95 26.21
CA LEU A 182 8.23 -1.82 26.85
C LEU A 182 7.33 -0.58 26.81
N LEU A 183 6.78 -0.24 25.65
CA LEU A 183 5.87 0.88 25.47
C LEU A 183 4.64 0.78 26.38
N ASP A 184 4.06 -0.41 26.55
CA ASP A 184 2.95 -0.65 27.48
C ASP A 184 3.34 -0.37 28.94
N ARG A 185 4.51 -0.88 29.38
CA ARG A 185 5.00 -0.65 30.75
C ARG A 185 5.26 0.82 31.03
N LEU A 186 5.90 1.51 30.08
CA LEU A 186 6.13 2.94 30.15
C LEU A 186 4.79 3.70 30.15
N SER A 187 3.86 3.36 29.27
CA SER A 187 2.53 3.96 29.20
C SER A 187 1.78 3.83 30.53
N ASN A 188 1.81 2.65 31.16
CA ASN A 188 1.20 2.43 32.47
C ASN A 188 1.80 3.33 33.57
N ARG A 189 3.10 3.66 33.48
CA ARG A 189 3.73 4.63 34.38
C ARG A 189 3.15 6.03 34.19
N LEU A 190 2.94 6.46 32.94
CA LEU A 190 2.35 7.77 32.62
C LEU A 190 0.90 7.83 33.11
N LEU A 191 0.11 6.77 32.88
CA LEU A 191 -1.26 6.67 33.38
C LEU A 191 -1.32 6.74 34.91
N GLY A 192 -0.42 6.02 35.60
CA GLY A 192 -0.32 6.06 37.06
C GLY A 192 0.09 7.44 37.62
N ALA A 193 0.72 8.29 36.81
CA ALA A 193 1.05 9.67 37.16
C ALA A 193 -0.09 10.67 36.88
N GLY A 194 -1.25 10.20 36.39
CA GLY A 194 -2.43 11.03 36.13
C GLY A 194 -2.58 11.50 34.69
N ALA A 195 -1.82 10.93 33.75
CA ALA A 195 -2.03 11.16 32.33
C ALA A 195 -3.22 10.34 31.81
N THR A 196 -3.88 10.83 30.75
CA THR A 196 -4.90 10.07 30.02
C THR A 196 -4.48 9.88 28.56
N PRO A 197 -4.86 8.79 27.87
CA PRO A 197 -4.56 8.65 26.45
C PRO A 197 -5.11 9.84 25.67
N ALA A 198 -4.29 10.41 24.78
CA ALA A 198 -4.68 11.60 24.03
C ALA A 198 -5.87 11.30 23.11
N ARG A 199 -6.82 12.24 23.05
CA ARG A 199 -7.99 12.10 22.16
C ARG A 199 -7.68 12.36 20.69
N HIS A 200 -6.55 13.00 20.40
CA HIS A 200 -6.17 13.43 19.06
C HIS A 200 -4.87 12.77 18.61
N VAL A 201 -4.84 12.33 17.35
CA VAL A 201 -3.68 11.66 16.73
C VAL A 201 -2.49 12.58 16.45
N SER A 202 -2.66 13.91 16.57
CA SER A 202 -1.59 14.89 16.40
C SER A 202 -1.95 16.25 17.01
N LYS A 203 -0.91 17.06 17.29
CA LYS A 203 -1.05 18.47 17.68
C LYS A 203 -1.90 19.28 16.70
N LEU A 204 -1.78 19.01 15.39
CA LEU A 204 -2.60 19.67 14.37
C LEU A 204 -4.07 19.27 14.48
N ALA A 205 -4.37 17.97 14.63
CA ALA A 205 -5.73 17.49 14.80
C ALA A 205 -6.42 18.13 16.02
N ARG A 206 -5.67 18.28 17.13
CA ARG A 206 -6.13 19.01 18.32
C ARG A 206 -6.40 20.49 18.01
N ALA A 207 -5.44 21.19 17.41
CA ALA A 207 -5.58 22.62 17.09
C ALA A 207 -6.77 22.89 16.16
N LEU A 208 -7.03 22.02 15.18
CA LEU A 208 -8.15 22.14 14.26
C LEU A 208 -9.52 21.79 14.89
N ASN A 209 -9.56 21.42 16.18
CA ASN A 209 -10.69 20.76 16.83
C ASN A 209 -11.24 19.58 16.01
N GLY A 210 -10.36 18.96 15.22
CA GLY A 210 -10.69 17.84 14.38
C GLY A 210 -10.85 16.62 15.26
N VAL A 211 -12.10 16.19 15.43
CA VAL A 211 -12.38 14.81 15.83
C VAL A 211 -12.13 13.96 14.59
N VAL A 212 -10.87 13.62 14.31
CA VAL A 212 -10.59 12.46 13.48
C VAL A 212 -10.70 11.27 14.41
N PRO A 213 -11.76 10.45 14.31
CA PRO A 213 -11.93 9.35 15.27
C PRO A 213 -10.76 8.38 15.12
N LEU A 214 -10.11 8.06 16.24
CA LEU A 214 -9.23 6.91 16.36
C LEU A 214 -10.06 5.66 16.02
N HIS A 215 -9.93 5.18 14.79
CA HIS A 215 -10.39 3.88 14.26
C HIS A 215 -11.89 3.50 14.37
N ASP A 216 -12.71 4.17 15.17
CA ASP A 216 -14.13 3.89 15.40
C ASP A 216 -15.04 4.98 14.81
N SER A 217 -14.82 5.36 13.55
CA SER A 217 -15.86 6.09 12.82
C SER A 217 -17.01 5.14 12.49
N PRO A 218 -18.29 5.51 12.70
CA PRO A 218 -19.39 4.75 12.15
C PRO A 218 -19.18 4.60 10.65
N PRO A 219 -19.53 3.44 10.07
CA PRO A 219 -19.19 3.16 8.68
C PRO A 219 -19.76 4.25 7.78
N ARG A 220 -18.89 4.84 6.93
CA ARG A 220 -19.25 5.91 5.97
C ARG A 220 -20.53 5.60 5.20
N THR A 221 -20.81 4.31 4.99
CA THR A 221 -22.05 3.83 4.36
C THR A 221 -22.64 2.63 5.13
N ALA A 222 -23.98 2.61 5.28
CA ALA A 222 -24.70 1.44 5.78
C ALA A 222 -24.64 0.26 4.78
N ASN A 223 -24.55 0.55 3.48
CA ASN A 223 -24.46 -0.46 2.43
C ASN A 223 -23.07 -1.17 2.44
N PRO A 224 -23.02 -2.51 2.62
CA PRO A 224 -21.77 -3.27 2.66
C PRO A 224 -20.93 -3.19 1.37
N VAL A 225 -21.56 -3.05 0.20
CA VAL A 225 -20.88 -2.98 -1.09
C VAL A 225 -20.14 -1.65 -1.24
N HIS A 226 -20.81 -0.55 -0.87
CA HIS A 226 -20.18 0.77 -0.83
C HIS A 226 -19.01 0.82 0.15
N ARG A 227 -19.17 0.23 1.34
CA ARG A 227 -18.08 0.11 2.33
C ARG A 227 -16.88 -0.64 1.76
N ALA A 228 -17.12 -1.79 1.13
CA ALA A 228 -16.05 -2.57 0.52
C ALA A 228 -15.32 -1.79 -0.58
N VAL A 229 -16.02 -0.97 -1.38
CA VAL A 229 -15.38 -0.10 -2.37
C VAL A 229 -14.59 1.03 -1.70
N ALA A 230 -15.14 1.67 -0.68
CA ALA A 230 -14.46 2.71 0.11
C ALA A 230 -13.14 2.20 0.68
N GLU A 231 -13.15 1.02 1.32
CA GLU A 231 -11.95 0.36 1.84
C GLU A 231 -10.91 0.11 0.74
N GLN A 232 -11.34 -0.34 -0.45
CA GLN A 232 -10.40 -0.53 -1.56
C GLN A 232 -9.84 0.80 -2.12
N ILE A 233 -10.57 1.90 -2.03
CA ILE A 233 -10.08 3.24 -2.43
C ILE A 233 -9.06 3.76 -1.43
N ASP A 234 -9.33 3.61 -0.13
CA ASP A 234 -8.35 3.97 0.91
C ASP A 234 -7.07 3.12 0.75
N GLU A 235 -7.21 1.82 0.48
CA GLU A 235 -6.09 0.92 0.16
C GLU A 235 -5.36 1.33 -1.14
N LEU A 236 -6.07 1.83 -2.17
CA LEU A 236 -5.45 2.32 -3.40
C LEU A 236 -4.52 3.50 -3.12
N LEU A 237 -4.88 4.38 -2.19
CA LEU A 237 -4.04 5.51 -1.77
C LEU A 237 -2.84 5.06 -0.94
N VAL A 238 -2.95 3.96 -0.18
CA VAL A 238 -1.77 3.32 0.45
C VAL A 238 -0.79 2.85 -0.61
N TRP A 239 -1.28 2.12 -1.62
CA TRP A 239 -0.41 1.58 -2.67
C TRP A 239 0.10 2.64 -3.65
N ASP A 240 -0.64 3.72 -3.91
CA ASP A 240 -0.14 4.88 -4.65
C ASP A 240 1.16 5.41 -4.00
N ARG A 241 1.12 5.66 -2.69
CA ARG A 241 2.29 6.14 -1.93
C ARG A 241 3.45 5.14 -1.96
N ALA A 242 3.14 3.85 -1.87
CA ALA A 242 4.14 2.79 -1.93
C ALA A 242 4.79 2.70 -3.33
N VAL A 243 4.03 2.88 -4.41
CA VAL A 243 4.57 2.92 -5.79
C VAL A 243 5.45 4.14 -6.00
N ARG A 244 5.07 5.31 -5.47
CA ARG A 244 5.91 6.52 -5.51
C ARG A 244 7.22 6.35 -4.76
N ALA A 245 7.21 5.54 -3.70
CA ALA A 245 8.38 5.21 -2.92
C ALA A 245 9.24 4.07 -3.52
N ASP A 246 8.84 3.49 -4.64
CA ASP A 246 9.42 2.26 -5.20
C ASP A 246 9.52 1.13 -4.15
N ALA A 247 8.48 1.00 -3.32
CA ALA A 247 8.46 -0.01 -2.27
C ALA A 247 8.27 -1.42 -2.85
N PRO A 248 8.86 -2.47 -2.22
CA PRO A 248 8.74 -3.84 -2.69
C PRO A 248 7.27 -4.27 -2.91
N ASP A 249 7.00 -4.94 -4.04
CA ASP A 249 5.68 -5.43 -4.45
C ASP A 249 4.58 -4.35 -4.60
N ALA A 250 4.89 -3.05 -4.46
CA ALA A 250 3.89 -1.99 -4.45
C ALA A 250 3.10 -1.90 -5.77
N VAL A 251 3.78 -2.02 -6.91
CA VAL A 251 3.15 -1.99 -8.23
C VAL A 251 2.17 -3.15 -8.39
N HIS A 252 2.53 -4.34 -7.88
CA HIS A 252 1.65 -5.49 -7.89
C HIS A 252 0.39 -5.25 -7.10
N GLN A 253 0.54 -4.81 -5.85
CA GLN A 253 -0.58 -4.61 -4.95
C GLN A 253 -1.50 -3.50 -5.44
N MET A 254 -0.94 -2.37 -5.93
CA MET A 254 -1.74 -1.32 -6.56
C MET A 254 -2.56 -1.88 -7.73
N ARG A 255 -1.93 -2.63 -8.65
CA ARG A 255 -2.61 -3.25 -9.81
C ARG A 255 -3.68 -4.25 -9.38
N VAL A 256 -3.47 -4.98 -8.29
CA VAL A 256 -4.46 -5.89 -7.70
C VAL A 256 -5.65 -5.10 -7.15
N THR A 257 -5.40 -4.03 -6.39
CA THR A 257 -6.43 -3.16 -5.79
C THR A 257 -7.26 -2.44 -6.86
N THR A 258 -6.63 -1.82 -7.87
CA THR A 258 -7.32 -1.25 -9.04
C THR A 258 -8.25 -2.27 -9.71
N ARG A 259 -7.80 -3.53 -9.83
CA ARG A 259 -8.60 -4.59 -10.43
C ARG A 259 -9.76 -5.03 -9.54
N LYS A 260 -9.57 -5.04 -8.22
CA LYS A 260 -10.64 -5.34 -7.24
C LYS A 260 -11.72 -4.27 -7.31
N ILE A 261 -11.37 -2.98 -7.25
CA ILE A 261 -12.30 -1.85 -7.41
C ILE A 261 -13.12 -2.01 -8.69
N ARG A 262 -12.45 -2.17 -9.84
CA ARG A 262 -13.13 -2.34 -11.13
C ARG A 262 -14.07 -3.55 -11.15
N SER A 263 -13.69 -4.63 -10.48
CA SER A 263 -14.53 -5.84 -10.40
C SER A 263 -15.76 -5.64 -9.52
N LEU A 264 -15.64 -4.88 -8.42
CA LEU A 264 -16.75 -4.57 -7.52
C LEU A 264 -17.75 -3.65 -8.23
N LEU A 265 -17.27 -2.54 -8.81
CA LEU A 265 -18.12 -1.60 -9.55
C LEU A 265 -18.88 -2.28 -10.71
N ARG A 266 -18.21 -3.17 -11.45
CA ARG A 266 -18.85 -3.93 -12.54
C ARG A 266 -19.84 -4.98 -12.06
N ALA A 267 -19.70 -5.50 -10.84
CA ALA A 267 -20.60 -6.53 -10.33
C ALA A 267 -21.94 -5.94 -9.89
N THR A 268 -21.97 -4.68 -9.49
CA THR A 268 -23.16 -3.99 -8.97
C THR A 268 -23.29 -2.56 -9.54
N PRO A 269 -23.37 -2.39 -10.87
CA PRO A 269 -23.38 -1.06 -11.50
C PRO A 269 -24.55 -0.19 -11.01
N ASP A 270 -25.75 -0.77 -10.86
CA ASP A 270 -26.96 -0.06 -10.41
C ASP A 270 -26.81 0.54 -9.01
N SER A 271 -26.14 -0.18 -8.09
CA SER A 271 -25.87 0.28 -6.72
C SER A 271 -24.98 1.52 -6.66
N PHE A 272 -24.30 1.84 -7.76
CA PHE A 272 -23.39 2.98 -7.88
C PHE A 272 -23.88 3.98 -8.96
N GLY A 273 -25.09 3.79 -9.50
CA GLY A 273 -25.61 4.62 -10.59
C GLY A 273 -24.78 4.54 -11.88
N LEU A 274 -24.00 3.48 -12.05
CA LEU A 274 -23.12 3.31 -13.20
C LEU A 274 -23.88 2.70 -14.38
N THR A 275 -23.62 3.21 -15.58
CA THR A 275 -24.02 2.56 -16.84
C THR A 275 -22.95 1.56 -17.28
N ASP A 276 -23.29 0.62 -18.17
CA ASP A 276 -22.36 -0.41 -18.67
C ASP A 276 -21.08 0.15 -19.33
N ASN A 277 -21.11 1.40 -19.80
CA ASN A 277 -20.00 2.13 -20.41
C ASN A 277 -19.43 3.24 -19.50
N ALA A 278 -19.52 3.08 -18.18
CA ALA A 278 -19.01 4.09 -17.26
C ALA A 278 -17.50 4.32 -17.47
N TRP A 279 -17.15 5.57 -17.82
CA TRP A 279 -15.76 6.04 -18.03
C TRP A 279 -14.80 5.58 -16.93
N ILE A 280 -15.26 5.54 -15.67
CA ILE A 280 -14.48 5.08 -14.51
C ILE A 280 -13.94 3.66 -14.65
N LEU A 281 -14.68 2.74 -15.28
CA LEU A 281 -14.25 1.35 -15.49
C LEU A 281 -13.12 1.24 -16.52
N ASP A 282 -13.17 2.10 -17.55
CA ASP A 282 -12.15 2.19 -18.58
C ASP A 282 -10.89 2.88 -18.05
N GLU A 283 -11.02 3.89 -17.21
CA GLU A 283 -9.89 4.52 -16.51
C GLU A 283 -9.18 3.54 -15.56
N LEU A 284 -9.93 2.76 -14.77
CA LEU A 284 -9.36 1.69 -13.95
C LEU A 284 -8.68 0.60 -14.80
N ARG A 285 -9.21 0.34 -16.00
CA ARG A 285 -8.58 -0.59 -16.96
C ARG A 285 -7.26 -0.04 -17.47
N GLU A 286 -7.22 1.24 -17.79
CA GLU A 286 -6.03 1.90 -18.31
C GLU A 286 -4.94 2.02 -17.25
N LEU A 287 -5.28 2.45 -16.03
CA LEU A 287 -4.34 2.43 -14.89
C LEU A 287 -3.76 1.03 -14.68
N GLY A 288 -4.61 -0.01 -14.71
CA GLY A 288 -4.16 -1.40 -14.58
C GLY A 288 -3.26 -1.91 -15.73
N ARG A 289 -3.32 -1.29 -16.92
CA ARG A 289 -2.40 -1.57 -18.04
C ARG A 289 -1.06 -0.88 -17.84
N VAL A 290 -1.06 0.41 -17.47
CA VAL A 290 0.15 1.18 -17.20
C VAL A 290 0.98 0.49 -16.12
N LEU A 291 0.37 0.18 -14.97
CA LEU A 291 1.00 -0.57 -13.87
C LEU A 291 1.46 -1.97 -14.30
N GLY A 292 0.75 -2.57 -15.27
CA GLY A 292 1.10 -3.88 -15.81
C GLY A 292 2.48 -3.92 -16.46
N THR A 293 2.90 -2.83 -17.12
CA THR A 293 4.19 -2.79 -17.80
C THR A 293 5.38 -2.93 -16.86
N ALA A 294 5.32 -2.28 -15.69
CA ALA A 294 6.32 -2.43 -14.64
C ALA A 294 6.25 -3.82 -13.99
N ARG A 295 5.05 -4.25 -13.58
CA ARG A 295 4.89 -5.54 -12.88
C ARG A 295 5.32 -6.73 -13.74
N ASP A 296 5.00 -6.73 -15.03
CA ASP A 296 5.35 -7.85 -15.90
C ASP A 296 6.88 -7.96 -16.06
N ALA A 297 7.61 -6.82 -16.08
CA ALA A 297 9.07 -6.78 -16.09
C ALA A 297 9.70 -7.19 -14.74
N GLU A 298 9.12 -6.75 -13.61
CA GLU A 298 9.52 -7.14 -12.25
C GLU A 298 9.46 -8.66 -12.08
N VAL A 299 8.34 -9.28 -12.47
CA VAL A 299 8.14 -10.74 -12.38
C VAL A 299 9.16 -11.49 -13.23
N LEU A 300 9.48 -11.01 -14.44
CA LEU A 300 10.49 -11.63 -15.28
C LEU A 300 11.89 -11.52 -14.65
N ALA A 301 12.25 -10.35 -14.12
CA ALA A 301 13.54 -10.13 -13.47
C ALA A 301 13.71 -11.07 -12.27
N GLU A 302 12.74 -11.11 -11.35
CA GLU A 302 12.76 -12.00 -10.18
C GLU A 302 12.85 -13.47 -10.59
N ARG A 303 12.04 -13.88 -11.56
CA ARG A 303 12.00 -15.27 -12.04
C ARG A 303 13.32 -15.70 -12.65
N TYR A 304 13.92 -14.89 -13.53
CA TYR A 304 15.20 -15.22 -14.14
C TYR A 304 16.36 -15.14 -13.16
N GLN A 305 16.32 -14.19 -12.22
CA GLN A 305 17.31 -14.12 -11.16
C GLN A 305 17.29 -15.40 -10.32
N GLN A 306 16.12 -15.81 -9.82
CA GLN A 306 15.97 -17.06 -9.07
C GLN A 306 16.40 -18.28 -9.88
N ALA A 307 16.02 -18.36 -11.16
CA ALA A 307 16.39 -19.48 -12.02
C ALA A 307 17.91 -19.57 -12.25
N LEU A 308 18.57 -18.44 -12.54
CA LEU A 308 20.01 -18.37 -12.74
C LEU A 308 20.80 -18.62 -11.45
N ASP A 309 20.33 -18.09 -10.32
CA ASP A 309 20.97 -18.29 -9.01
C ASP A 309 20.86 -19.73 -8.51
N SER A 310 19.86 -20.48 -8.99
CA SER A 310 19.68 -21.90 -8.69
C SER A 310 20.51 -22.84 -9.59
N LEU A 311 21.15 -22.32 -10.65
CA LEU A 311 21.99 -23.11 -11.54
C LEU A 311 23.42 -23.24 -11.00
N PRO A 312 24.08 -24.39 -11.19
CA PRO A 312 25.53 -24.49 -11.02
C PRO A 312 26.26 -23.41 -11.83
N PRO A 313 27.26 -22.70 -11.27
CA PRO A 313 27.90 -21.56 -11.95
C PRO A 313 28.44 -21.85 -13.35
N HIS A 314 28.94 -23.07 -13.61
CA HIS A 314 29.47 -23.49 -14.92
C HIS A 314 28.39 -23.65 -16.03
N LEU A 315 27.11 -23.65 -15.66
CA LEU A 315 25.97 -23.69 -16.60
C LEU A 315 25.44 -22.29 -16.93
N VAL A 316 25.89 -21.25 -16.22
CA VAL A 316 25.58 -19.85 -16.50
C VAL A 316 26.65 -19.28 -17.42
N ARG A 317 26.38 -19.26 -18.73
CA ARG A 317 27.37 -18.92 -19.76
C ARG A 317 27.04 -17.60 -20.45
N GLY A 318 28.09 -16.91 -20.88
CA GLY A 318 27.97 -15.66 -21.63
C GLY A 318 27.27 -14.54 -20.85
N ARG A 319 26.54 -13.68 -21.57
CA ARG A 319 25.89 -12.47 -21.03
C ARG A 319 24.42 -12.72 -20.63
N VAL A 320 24.05 -13.96 -20.35
CA VAL A 320 22.65 -14.36 -20.08
C VAL A 320 22.02 -13.58 -18.92
N ARG A 321 22.79 -13.31 -17.86
CA ARG A 321 22.30 -12.53 -16.71
C ARG A 321 22.00 -11.09 -17.10
N GLU A 322 22.87 -10.45 -17.88
CA GLU A 322 22.67 -9.08 -18.36
C GLU A 322 21.44 -8.97 -19.26
N ARG A 323 21.24 -9.93 -20.17
CA ARG A 323 20.10 -9.96 -21.11
C ARG A 323 18.77 -10.33 -20.48
N LEU A 324 18.76 -11.15 -19.44
CA LEU A 324 17.51 -11.62 -18.81
C LEU A 324 17.15 -10.82 -17.56
N VAL A 325 18.11 -10.54 -16.70
CA VAL A 325 17.88 -9.87 -15.41
C VAL A 325 18.05 -8.36 -15.57
N ASP A 326 19.21 -7.90 -16.03
CA ASP A 326 19.49 -6.45 -16.05
C ASP A 326 18.60 -5.72 -17.07
N ASP A 327 18.31 -6.32 -18.23
CA ASP A 327 17.34 -5.80 -19.20
C ASP A 327 15.91 -5.75 -18.65
N ALA A 328 15.48 -6.79 -17.93
CA ALA A 328 14.17 -6.80 -17.27
C ALA A 328 14.09 -5.73 -16.17
N GLN A 329 15.15 -5.54 -15.39
CA GLN A 329 15.25 -4.45 -14.41
C GLN A 329 15.26 -3.06 -15.10
N ARG A 330 15.93 -2.91 -16.25
CA ARG A 330 15.86 -1.67 -17.05
C ARG A 330 14.43 -1.41 -17.54
N GLN A 331 13.73 -2.46 -17.98
CA GLN A 331 12.35 -2.36 -18.42
C GLN A 331 11.40 -2.05 -17.25
N TYR A 332 11.65 -2.62 -16.07
CA TYR A 332 10.95 -2.27 -14.83
C TYR A 332 11.06 -0.78 -14.54
N ARG A 333 12.29 -0.22 -14.50
CA ARG A 333 12.50 1.22 -14.25
C ARG A 333 11.76 2.11 -15.27
N LYS A 334 11.74 1.71 -16.55
CA LYS A 334 10.96 2.41 -17.60
C LYS A 334 9.45 2.32 -17.34
N GLY A 335 8.95 1.14 -16.97
CA GLY A 335 7.54 0.93 -16.61
C GLY A 335 7.13 1.70 -15.36
N LEU A 336 7.99 1.73 -14.34
CA LEU A 336 7.79 2.48 -13.12
C LEU A 336 7.72 3.97 -13.42
N ALA A 337 8.67 4.51 -14.21
CA ALA A 337 8.63 5.91 -14.64
C ALA A 337 7.31 6.27 -15.35
N ARG A 338 6.80 5.40 -16.23
CA ARG A 338 5.48 5.59 -16.87
C ARG A 338 4.33 5.55 -15.87
N SER A 339 4.42 4.67 -14.88
CA SER A 339 3.44 4.57 -13.79
C SER A 339 3.42 5.87 -12.99
N LEU A 340 4.58 6.39 -12.57
CA LEU A 340 4.70 7.66 -11.86
C LEU A 340 4.16 8.85 -12.66
N ILE A 341 4.43 8.90 -13.97
CA ILE A 341 3.84 9.92 -14.86
C ILE A 341 2.31 9.84 -14.85
N ALA A 342 1.75 8.64 -14.94
CA ALA A 342 0.29 8.45 -14.88
C ALA A 342 -0.28 8.89 -13.52
N LEU A 343 0.38 8.52 -12.42
CA LEU A 343 -0.02 8.89 -11.05
C LEU A 343 0.12 10.40 -10.74
N ARG A 344 0.86 11.15 -11.56
CA ARG A 344 1.01 12.61 -11.48
C ARG A 344 0.10 13.37 -12.45
N SER A 345 -0.78 12.67 -13.18
CA SER A 345 -1.61 13.29 -14.23
C SER A 345 -2.98 13.74 -13.71
N GLN A 346 -3.52 14.81 -14.29
CA GLN A 346 -4.90 15.24 -14.03
C GLN A 346 -5.92 14.14 -14.31
N ARG A 347 -5.63 13.26 -15.27
CA ARG A 347 -6.47 12.10 -15.60
C ARG A 347 -6.60 11.16 -14.40
N TYR A 348 -5.52 10.90 -13.68
CA TYR A 348 -5.54 10.07 -12.48
C TYR A 348 -6.26 10.78 -11.32
N PHE A 349 -6.07 12.08 -11.14
CA PHE A 349 -6.78 12.85 -10.10
C PHE A 349 -8.30 12.81 -10.30
N ARG A 350 -8.77 13.03 -11.54
CA ARG A 350 -10.20 12.90 -11.88
C ARG A 350 -10.75 11.50 -11.63
N LEU A 351 -9.93 10.46 -11.85
CA LEU A 351 -10.33 9.09 -11.52
C LEU A 351 -10.53 8.94 -9.99
N LEU A 352 -9.65 9.50 -9.18
CA LEU A 352 -9.80 9.48 -7.72
C LEU A 352 -11.02 10.29 -7.26
N ASP A 353 -11.25 11.48 -7.81
CA ASP A 353 -12.45 12.29 -7.54
C ASP A 353 -13.73 11.49 -7.86
N ALA A 354 -13.77 10.84 -9.03
CA ALA A 354 -14.92 10.03 -9.43
C ALA A 354 -15.13 8.81 -8.53
N LEU A 355 -14.05 8.16 -8.07
CA LEU A 355 -14.14 7.05 -7.13
C LEU A 355 -14.70 7.47 -5.78
N GLU A 356 -14.29 8.63 -5.27
CA GLU A 356 -14.82 9.19 -4.02
C GLU A 356 -16.29 9.61 -4.16
N ALA A 357 -16.65 10.28 -5.25
CA ALA A 357 -18.04 10.69 -5.52
C ALA A 357 -18.99 9.48 -5.60
N VAL A 358 -18.57 8.39 -6.25
CA VAL A 358 -19.34 7.14 -6.38
C VAL A 358 -19.67 6.51 -5.02
N VAL A 359 -18.81 6.69 -4.01
CA VAL A 359 -19.02 6.17 -2.66
C VAL A 359 -19.80 7.15 -1.78
N ALA A 360 -19.63 8.46 -2.01
CA ALA A 360 -20.29 9.51 -1.22
C ALA A 360 -21.80 9.64 -1.53
N GLU A 361 -22.23 9.31 -2.75
CA GLU A 361 -23.63 9.40 -3.19
C GLU A 361 -24.28 8.02 -3.34
N PRO A 362 -24.72 7.36 -2.26
CA PRO A 362 -25.48 6.12 -2.38
C PRO A 362 -26.82 6.40 -3.07
N THR A 363 -27.00 5.84 -4.26
CA THR A 363 -28.28 5.96 -4.97
C THR A 363 -29.36 5.16 -4.24
N ALA A 364 -30.53 5.76 -3.99
CA ALA A 364 -31.68 5.12 -3.34
C ALA A 364 -32.28 3.94 -4.14
N ARG A 365 -31.75 3.63 -5.34
CA ARG A 365 -32.27 2.61 -6.26
C ARG A 365 -31.68 1.21 -6.05
N ALA A 366 -30.95 0.97 -4.95
CA ALA A 366 -30.28 -0.31 -4.67
C ALA A 366 -31.22 -1.50 -4.34
N ASP A 367 -32.54 -1.36 -4.49
CA ASP A 367 -33.55 -2.38 -4.14
C ASP A 367 -33.91 -3.36 -5.27
N GLN A 368 -33.26 -3.30 -6.44
CA GLN A 368 -33.45 -4.33 -7.46
C GLN A 368 -32.27 -5.32 -7.44
N PRO A 369 -32.50 -6.58 -6.99
CA PRO A 369 -31.49 -7.61 -7.10
C PRO A 369 -31.26 -7.91 -8.58
N SER A 370 -30.12 -7.45 -9.12
CA SER A 370 -29.55 -8.01 -10.35
C SER A 370 -29.49 -9.53 -10.18
N ALA A 371 -30.09 -10.29 -11.09
CA ALA A 371 -30.15 -11.74 -11.00
C ALA A 371 -28.73 -12.31 -10.79
N PRO A 372 -28.44 -12.91 -9.62
CA PRO A 372 -27.07 -13.27 -9.30
C PRO A 372 -26.60 -14.34 -10.28
N VAL A 373 -25.38 -14.18 -10.80
CA VAL A 373 -24.69 -15.30 -11.42
C VAL A 373 -24.53 -16.37 -10.34
N THR A 374 -25.34 -17.43 -10.40
CA THR A 374 -25.31 -18.48 -9.38
C THR A 374 -23.96 -19.20 -9.38
N ILE A 375 -23.54 -19.69 -8.22
CA ILE A 375 -22.36 -20.55 -8.09
C ILE A 375 -22.44 -21.71 -9.09
N GLU A 376 -23.62 -22.29 -9.25
CA GLU A 376 -23.86 -23.39 -10.18
C GLU A 376 -23.56 -23.00 -11.63
N ALA A 377 -24.09 -21.87 -12.10
CA ALA A 377 -23.83 -21.39 -13.46
C ALA A 377 -22.34 -21.09 -13.67
N ALA A 378 -21.68 -20.45 -12.71
CA ALA A 378 -20.24 -20.17 -12.76
C ALA A 378 -19.42 -21.48 -12.79
N TYR A 379 -19.78 -22.47 -11.98
CA TYR A 379 -19.14 -23.78 -11.92
C TYR A 379 -19.30 -24.55 -13.23
N LYS A 380 -20.51 -24.62 -13.80
CA LYS A 380 -20.77 -25.26 -15.09
C LYS A 380 -19.90 -24.68 -16.21
N ARG A 381 -19.68 -23.36 -16.22
CA ARG A 381 -18.79 -22.70 -17.19
C ARG A 381 -17.32 -23.12 -17.02
N VAL A 382 -16.84 -23.26 -15.79
CA VAL A 382 -15.48 -23.77 -15.51
C VAL A 382 -15.33 -25.20 -16.02
N ARG A 383 -16.29 -26.07 -15.70
CA ARG A 383 -16.28 -27.48 -16.15
C ARG A 383 -16.28 -27.59 -17.67
N LYS A 384 -17.15 -26.84 -18.36
CA LYS A 384 -17.23 -26.83 -19.82
C LYS A 384 -15.93 -26.36 -20.47
N ALA A 385 -15.32 -25.30 -19.92
CA ALA A 385 -14.04 -24.82 -20.43
C ALA A 385 -12.88 -25.79 -20.15
N SER A 386 -12.89 -26.45 -18.98
CA SER A 386 -11.86 -27.44 -18.64
C SER A 386 -11.92 -28.65 -19.56
N LYS A 387 -13.13 -29.12 -19.91
CA LYS A 387 -13.31 -30.19 -20.91
C LYS A 387 -12.77 -29.76 -22.27
N ARG A 388 -13.13 -28.57 -22.76
CA ARG A 388 -12.60 -28.04 -24.03
C ARG A 388 -11.07 -27.91 -24.03
N ALA A 389 -10.47 -27.53 -22.91
CA ALA A 389 -9.01 -27.43 -22.80
C ALA A 389 -8.32 -28.81 -22.80
N ALA A 390 -8.97 -29.84 -22.28
CA ALA A 390 -8.46 -31.22 -22.36
C ALA A 390 -8.55 -31.77 -23.80
N ASP A 391 -9.58 -31.38 -24.54
CA ASP A 391 -9.81 -31.80 -25.92
C ASP A 391 -9.05 -30.94 -26.96
N ALA A 392 -8.30 -29.92 -26.52
CA ALA A 392 -7.61 -28.98 -27.40
C ALA A 392 -6.30 -29.56 -28.00
N SER A 393 -5.98 -29.14 -29.23
CA SER A 393 -4.68 -29.36 -29.88
C SER A 393 -3.54 -28.83 -29.00
N GLU A 394 -2.30 -29.24 -29.24
CA GLU A 394 -1.14 -28.69 -28.49
C GLU A 394 -1.04 -27.17 -28.67
N GLU A 395 -1.30 -26.68 -29.88
CA GLU A 395 -1.23 -25.26 -30.25
C GLU A 395 -2.30 -24.42 -29.56
N ASP A 396 -3.54 -24.92 -29.47
CA ASP A 396 -4.66 -24.19 -28.85
C ASP A 396 -4.75 -24.39 -27.32
N ARG A 397 -3.94 -25.29 -26.76
CA ARG A 397 -4.10 -25.74 -25.37
C ARG A 397 -3.88 -24.62 -24.37
N ASP A 398 -2.84 -23.82 -24.57
CA ASP A 398 -2.44 -22.76 -23.64
C ASP A 398 -3.52 -21.65 -23.62
N ASP A 399 -4.08 -21.30 -24.78
CA ASP A 399 -5.21 -20.37 -24.90
C ASP A 399 -6.49 -20.92 -24.26
N ALA A 400 -6.76 -22.22 -24.45
CA ALA A 400 -7.89 -22.87 -23.81
C ALA A 400 -7.75 -22.86 -22.26
N LEU A 401 -6.56 -23.14 -21.73
CA LEU A 401 -6.24 -23.08 -20.31
C LEU A 401 -6.32 -21.65 -19.75
N HIS A 402 -5.90 -20.64 -20.52
CA HIS A 402 -6.13 -19.24 -20.20
C HIS A 402 -7.63 -18.93 -20.09
N GLY A 403 -8.42 -19.50 -21.00
CA GLY A 403 -9.88 -19.47 -20.97
C GLY A 403 -10.50 -20.12 -19.72
N VAL A 404 -9.90 -21.19 -19.18
CA VAL A 404 -10.29 -21.81 -17.90
C VAL A 404 -9.97 -20.86 -16.74
N ARG A 405 -8.76 -20.30 -16.70
CA ARG A 405 -8.32 -19.36 -15.64
C ARG A 405 -9.28 -18.17 -15.48
N LYS A 406 -9.69 -17.56 -16.60
CA LYS A 406 -10.67 -16.45 -16.61
C LYS A 406 -12.00 -16.83 -15.94
N LYS A 407 -12.49 -18.05 -16.21
CA LYS A 407 -13.78 -18.54 -15.66
C LYS A 407 -13.65 -18.95 -14.20
N THR A 408 -12.55 -19.62 -13.82
CA THR A 408 -12.25 -19.97 -12.43
C THR A 408 -12.15 -18.74 -11.55
N LYS A 409 -11.53 -17.66 -12.04
CA LYS A 409 -11.46 -16.39 -11.34
C LYS A 409 -12.86 -15.84 -11.05
N ARG A 410 -13.77 -15.86 -12.03
CA ARG A 410 -15.18 -15.45 -11.83
C ARG A 410 -15.87 -16.33 -10.78
N LEU A 411 -15.70 -17.65 -10.85
CA LEU A 411 -16.25 -18.59 -9.85
C LEU A 411 -15.74 -18.27 -8.43
N ARG A 412 -14.44 -17.97 -8.27
CA ARG A 412 -13.87 -17.60 -6.98
C ARG A 412 -14.55 -16.36 -6.40
N TYR A 413 -14.71 -15.31 -7.20
CA TYR A 413 -15.40 -14.09 -6.77
C TYR A 413 -16.84 -14.36 -6.35
N THR A 414 -17.61 -15.08 -7.18
CA THR A 414 -18.99 -15.46 -6.84
C THR A 414 -19.04 -16.27 -5.54
N ALA A 415 -18.14 -17.25 -5.37
CA ALA A 415 -18.10 -18.10 -4.19
C ALA A 415 -17.71 -17.33 -2.93
N THR A 416 -16.79 -16.38 -3.01
CA THR A 416 -16.47 -15.48 -1.88
C THR A 416 -17.67 -14.61 -1.51
N ALA A 417 -18.33 -14.00 -2.50
CA ALA A 417 -19.48 -13.11 -2.26
C ALA A 417 -20.70 -13.84 -1.67
N THR A 418 -20.85 -15.14 -1.94
CA THR A 418 -21.96 -15.98 -1.47
C THR A 418 -21.62 -16.84 -0.26
N GLY A 419 -20.45 -16.64 0.37
CA GLY A 419 -20.03 -17.38 1.56
C GLY A 419 -19.63 -18.85 1.30
N ALA A 420 -19.51 -19.29 0.04
CA ALA A 420 -19.07 -20.63 -0.32
C ALA A 420 -17.54 -20.80 -0.22
N GLY A 421 -17.00 -20.65 0.99
CA GLY A 421 -15.56 -20.59 1.26
C GLY A 421 -14.77 -21.76 0.68
N LYS A 422 -15.29 -22.99 0.77
CA LYS A 422 -14.62 -24.18 0.23
C LYS A 422 -14.48 -24.15 -1.29
N ILE A 423 -15.49 -23.64 -2.02
CA ILE A 423 -15.42 -23.48 -3.48
C ILE A 423 -14.43 -22.37 -3.83
N SER A 424 -14.44 -21.27 -3.08
CA SER A 424 -13.50 -20.16 -3.27
C SER A 424 -12.04 -20.63 -3.12
N GLU A 425 -11.74 -21.41 -2.07
CA GLU A 425 -10.39 -21.98 -1.85
C GLU A 425 -9.96 -22.93 -2.97
N ARG A 426 -10.86 -23.80 -3.45
CA ARG A 426 -10.55 -24.69 -4.59
C ARG A 426 -10.33 -23.91 -5.89
N ALA A 427 -11.12 -22.88 -6.13
CA ALA A 427 -10.96 -22.00 -7.28
C ALA A 427 -9.64 -21.20 -7.19
N LYS A 428 -9.23 -20.76 -6.00
CA LYS A 428 -7.93 -20.12 -5.74
C LYS A 428 -6.76 -21.04 -6.11
N ALA A 429 -6.82 -22.30 -5.70
CA ALA A 429 -5.78 -23.29 -6.05
C ALA A 429 -5.65 -23.49 -7.57
N ILE A 430 -6.77 -23.65 -8.28
CA ILE A 430 -6.77 -23.76 -9.75
C ILE A 430 -6.23 -22.47 -10.41
N GLN A 431 -6.64 -21.31 -9.91
CA GLN A 431 -6.15 -20.02 -10.42
C GLN A 431 -4.63 -19.86 -10.26
N THR A 432 -4.06 -20.39 -9.18
CA THR A 432 -2.61 -20.37 -8.91
C THR A 432 -1.88 -21.28 -9.89
N LEU A 433 -2.31 -22.54 -10.05
CA LEU A 433 -1.70 -23.48 -10.99
C LEU A 433 -1.73 -22.98 -12.45
N LEU A 434 -2.87 -22.44 -12.89
CA LEU A 434 -3.01 -21.83 -14.22
C LEU A 434 -2.28 -20.49 -14.33
N GLY A 435 -1.94 -19.87 -13.20
CA GLY A 435 -1.04 -18.73 -13.10
C GLY A 435 0.37 -19.14 -13.50
N ASP A 436 0.96 -20.02 -12.70
CA ASP A 436 2.31 -20.53 -12.91
C ASP A 436 2.51 -21.14 -14.30
N HIS A 437 1.50 -21.87 -14.81
CA HIS A 437 1.53 -22.42 -16.16
C HIS A 437 1.61 -21.32 -17.23
N GLN A 438 0.74 -20.31 -17.17
CA GLN A 438 0.77 -19.18 -18.11
C GLN A 438 2.10 -18.43 -18.03
N ASP A 439 2.62 -18.21 -16.82
CA ASP A 439 3.86 -17.47 -16.64
C ASP A 439 5.05 -18.25 -17.23
N SER A 440 5.01 -19.58 -17.17
CA SER A 440 6.00 -20.46 -17.82
C SER A 440 5.90 -20.39 -19.35
N VAL A 441 4.68 -20.34 -19.92
CA VAL A 441 4.46 -20.19 -21.37
C VAL A 441 4.99 -18.84 -21.87
N VAL A 442 4.70 -17.76 -21.15
CA VAL A 442 5.22 -16.42 -21.46
C VAL A 442 6.74 -16.39 -21.34
N SER A 443 7.31 -16.97 -20.28
CA SER A 443 8.76 -17.07 -20.07
C SER A 443 9.44 -17.82 -21.22
N ARG A 444 8.88 -18.94 -21.70
CA ARG A 444 9.41 -19.69 -22.85
C ARG A 444 9.46 -18.88 -24.13
N SER A 445 8.38 -18.17 -24.44
CA SER A 445 8.33 -17.29 -25.62
C SER A 445 9.40 -16.19 -25.53
N HIS A 446 9.55 -15.58 -24.37
CA HIS A 446 10.59 -14.57 -24.13
C HIS A 446 12.01 -15.15 -24.21
N LEU A 447 12.27 -16.32 -23.61
CA LEU A 447 13.56 -17.01 -23.68
C LEU A 447 13.95 -17.35 -25.12
N GLN A 448 13.00 -17.78 -25.95
CA GLN A 448 13.24 -18.06 -27.36
C GLN A 448 13.62 -16.79 -28.15
N GLN A 449 12.94 -15.67 -27.89
CA GLN A 449 13.28 -14.37 -28.49
C GLN A 449 14.68 -13.90 -28.05
N GLN A 450 15.00 -14.01 -26.76
CA GLN A 450 16.30 -13.61 -26.23
C GLN A 450 17.42 -14.53 -26.72
N ALA A 451 17.18 -15.83 -26.85
CA ALA A 451 18.13 -16.78 -27.42
C ALA A 451 18.43 -16.45 -28.90
N ALA A 452 17.40 -16.11 -29.69
CA ALA A 452 17.59 -15.69 -31.08
C ALA A 452 18.41 -14.40 -31.17
N ALA A 453 18.14 -13.42 -30.30
CA ALA A 453 18.90 -12.17 -30.24
C ALA A 453 20.36 -12.38 -29.78
N ALA A 454 20.59 -13.28 -28.83
CA ALA A 454 21.93 -13.67 -28.38
C ALA A 454 22.71 -14.39 -29.50
N HIS A 455 22.05 -15.33 -30.20
CA HIS A 455 22.65 -16.04 -31.33
C HIS A 455 23.06 -15.07 -32.46
N ALA A 456 22.18 -14.13 -32.82
CA ALA A 456 22.47 -13.12 -33.83
C ALA A 456 23.63 -12.20 -33.45
N ALA A 457 23.90 -12.03 -32.14
CA ALA A 457 25.03 -11.26 -31.62
C ALA A 457 26.31 -12.10 -31.42
N GLY A 458 26.32 -13.39 -31.80
CA GLY A 458 27.46 -14.29 -31.62
C GLY A 458 27.70 -14.73 -30.17
N GLU A 459 26.68 -14.65 -29.32
CA GLU A 459 26.76 -15.00 -27.90
C GLU A 459 26.36 -16.47 -27.65
N ASP A 460 26.83 -17.05 -26.53
CA ASP A 460 26.47 -18.41 -26.10
C ASP A 460 24.97 -18.48 -25.73
N THR A 461 24.26 -19.45 -26.32
CA THR A 461 22.82 -19.65 -26.12
C THR A 461 22.47 -20.84 -25.23
N PHE A 462 23.45 -21.58 -24.72
CA PHE A 462 23.24 -22.82 -23.95
C PHE A 462 22.32 -22.60 -22.74
N THR A 463 22.57 -21.57 -21.94
CA THR A 463 21.80 -21.31 -20.72
C THR A 463 20.33 -20.97 -21.05
N TYR A 464 20.04 -20.34 -22.19
CA TYR A 464 18.66 -20.06 -22.59
C TYR A 464 17.86 -21.33 -22.88
N GLY A 465 18.48 -22.30 -23.57
CA GLY A 465 17.88 -23.61 -23.83
C GLY A 465 17.60 -24.38 -22.54
N LEU A 466 18.54 -24.35 -21.60
CA LEU A 466 18.37 -24.95 -20.27
C LEU A 466 17.19 -24.34 -19.50
N LEU A 467 17.12 -23.00 -19.44
CA LEU A 467 16.00 -22.30 -18.80
C LEU A 467 14.67 -22.59 -19.50
N TYR A 468 14.65 -22.62 -20.84
CA TYR A 468 13.44 -22.95 -21.60
C TYR A 468 12.91 -24.34 -21.24
N GLN A 469 13.80 -25.32 -21.13
CA GLN A 469 13.43 -26.68 -20.75
C GLN A 469 12.87 -26.74 -19.31
N GLN A 470 13.49 -26.05 -18.37
CA GLN A 470 12.97 -25.98 -16.98
C GLN A 470 11.56 -25.37 -16.93
N GLU A 471 11.31 -24.34 -17.73
CA GLU A 471 9.98 -23.72 -17.87
C GLU A 471 8.95 -24.67 -18.50
N ALA A 472 9.37 -25.46 -19.50
CA ALA A 472 8.51 -26.46 -20.13
C ALA A 472 8.11 -27.55 -19.13
N GLU A 473 9.05 -28.02 -18.32
CA GLU A 473 8.78 -28.99 -17.26
C GLU A 473 7.90 -28.43 -16.15
N LEU A 474 8.12 -27.17 -15.74
CA LEU A 474 7.27 -26.51 -14.76
C LEU A 474 5.83 -26.40 -15.28
N ALA A 475 5.66 -25.93 -16.52
CA ALA A 475 4.36 -25.85 -17.18
C ALA A 475 3.65 -27.22 -17.20
N GLN A 476 4.40 -28.29 -17.50
CA GLN A 476 3.88 -29.66 -17.52
C GLN A 476 3.46 -30.14 -16.12
N ARG A 477 4.32 -29.98 -15.10
CA ARG A 477 3.99 -30.34 -13.71
C ARG A 477 2.74 -29.61 -13.22
N ARG A 478 2.55 -28.34 -13.59
CA ARG A 478 1.35 -27.57 -13.23
C ARG A 478 0.10 -28.09 -13.92
N ARG A 479 0.20 -28.56 -15.18
CA ARG A 479 -0.91 -29.24 -15.88
C ARG A 479 -1.31 -30.54 -15.19
N GLU A 480 -0.36 -31.37 -14.78
CA GLU A 480 -0.65 -32.62 -14.07
C GLU A 480 -1.33 -32.38 -12.70
N GLN A 481 -0.96 -31.29 -12.02
CA GLN A 481 -1.59 -30.86 -10.77
C GLN A 481 -3.00 -30.29 -10.98
N LEU A 482 -3.27 -29.70 -12.15
CA LEU A 482 -4.56 -29.08 -12.49
C LEU A 482 -5.70 -30.10 -12.43
N ASP A 483 -5.51 -31.30 -12.96
CA ASP A 483 -6.53 -32.36 -12.96
C ASP A 483 -6.96 -32.74 -11.55
N LYS A 484 -5.98 -32.89 -10.65
CA LYS A 484 -6.23 -33.16 -9.23
C LYS A 484 -6.99 -31.99 -8.59
N ALA A 485 -6.67 -30.75 -8.93
CA ALA A 485 -7.35 -29.57 -8.43
C ALA A 485 -8.80 -29.46 -8.94
N LEU A 486 -9.04 -29.74 -10.22
CA LEU A 486 -10.38 -29.77 -10.83
C LEU A 486 -11.26 -30.85 -10.19
N ARG A 487 -10.73 -32.05 -9.92
CA ARG A 487 -11.46 -33.10 -9.19
C ARG A 487 -11.83 -32.66 -7.77
N LYS A 488 -10.94 -31.96 -7.07
CA LYS A 488 -11.23 -31.39 -5.73
C LYS A 488 -12.30 -30.30 -5.79
N LEU A 489 -12.32 -29.48 -6.85
CA LEU A 489 -13.38 -28.49 -7.08
C LEU A 489 -14.73 -29.16 -7.34
N ASP A 490 -14.79 -30.20 -8.18
CA ASP A 490 -16.03 -30.93 -8.46
C ASP A 490 -16.61 -31.57 -7.21
N LYS A 491 -15.78 -32.19 -6.36
CA LYS A 491 -16.21 -32.71 -5.05
C LYS A 491 -16.78 -31.61 -4.14
N ALA A 492 -16.17 -30.43 -4.12
CA ALA A 492 -16.67 -29.31 -3.32
C ALA A 492 -18.01 -28.77 -3.86
N ALA A 493 -18.11 -28.58 -5.18
CA ALA A 493 -19.32 -28.12 -5.83
C ALA A 493 -20.49 -29.08 -5.60
N ARG A 494 -20.29 -30.39 -5.73
CA ARG A 494 -21.34 -31.39 -5.46
C ARG A 494 -21.83 -31.40 -4.01
N LYS A 495 -20.96 -31.03 -3.04
CA LYS A 495 -21.35 -30.98 -1.63
C LYS A 495 -22.14 -29.71 -1.29
N THR A 496 -21.85 -28.60 -1.97
CA THR A 496 -22.48 -27.29 -1.72
C THR A 496 -23.73 -27.05 -2.55
N LEU A 497 -23.87 -27.72 -3.70
CA LEU A 497 -25.02 -27.61 -4.61
C LEU A 497 -26.03 -28.76 -4.45
N ARG A 498 -25.78 -29.67 -3.51
CA ARG A 498 -26.78 -30.58 -2.94
C ARG A 498 -27.36 -29.89 -1.72
#